data_AF-A0A956KA64-F1
#
_entry.id   AF-A0A956KA64-F1
#
_cell.length_a   1.000
_cell.length_b   1.000
_cell.length_c   1.000
_cell.angle_alpha   90.00
_cell.angle_beta   90.00
_cell.angle_gamma   90.00
#
_symmetry.space_group_name_H-M   'P 1'
#
loop_
_entity.id
_entity.type
_entity.pdbx_description
1 polymer ?
#
loop_
_entity_poly.entity_id
_entity_poly.type
_entity_poly.pdbx_seq_one_letter_code
_entity_poly.pdbx_strand_id
1 'polypeptide(L)'
;RFEPLNSWPDNANLDKARRLLWPVKQKYGNALSWADLMVLAGNVAMESMGFQTLGFAGGRVDDWEAEQVNWGPEHEMLQSARFHGQRELAKPLASAQMGLIYVNPEGPDGKPDPKAAAHDIRSTDPFGILQVGYEDAIYPNGLDKGATHYPAAYGYPGGMKVEQIFIP
;
A
#
# COMPACT_ATOMS: atom_id res chain seq x y z
N ARG A 1 4.88 -13.58 -2.31
CA ARG A 1 6.11 -13.71 -3.14
C ARG A 1 5.91 -14.57 -4.38
N PHE A 2 4.78 -15.28 -4.48
CA PHE A 2 4.40 -16.14 -5.60
C PHE A 2 3.38 -15.44 -6.50
N GLU A 3 3.05 -16.08 -7.61
CA GLU A 3 1.94 -15.71 -8.49
C GLU A 3 0.60 -15.79 -7.74
N PRO A 4 -0.41 -14.99 -8.13
CA PRO A 4 -0.32 -13.91 -9.12
C PRO A 4 0.30 -12.61 -8.57
N LEU A 5 0.45 -12.49 -7.25
CA LEU A 5 0.77 -11.23 -6.57
C LEU A 5 2.15 -10.67 -6.93
N ASN A 6 3.16 -11.52 -7.12
CA ASN A 6 4.51 -11.08 -7.52
C ASN A 6 4.57 -10.37 -8.87
N SER A 7 3.54 -10.52 -9.72
CA SER A 7 3.46 -10.01 -11.09
C SER A 7 2.31 -9.01 -11.30
N TRP A 8 1.60 -8.64 -10.22
CA TRP A 8 0.61 -7.58 -10.28
C TRP A 8 1.23 -6.23 -10.70
N PRO A 9 0.54 -5.42 -11.53
CA PRO A 9 1.01 -4.09 -11.92
C PRO A 9 1.38 -3.20 -10.72
N ASP A 10 0.58 -3.25 -9.66
CA ASP A 10 0.80 -2.42 -8.46
C ASP A 10 1.99 -2.89 -7.61
N ASN A 11 2.49 -4.11 -7.87
CA ASN A 11 3.70 -4.65 -7.26
C ASN A 11 4.94 -4.51 -8.16
N ALA A 12 4.86 -3.69 -9.22
CA ALA A 12 5.98 -3.42 -10.10
C ALA A 12 7.22 -2.97 -9.32
N ASN A 13 8.39 -3.52 -9.68
CA ASN A 13 9.69 -3.31 -9.03
C ASN A 13 9.83 -3.85 -7.59
N LEU A 14 8.78 -4.39 -6.96
CA LEU A 14 8.93 -5.03 -5.65
C LEU A 14 9.71 -6.35 -5.72
N ASP A 15 9.86 -6.93 -6.91
CA ASP A 15 10.81 -8.01 -7.18
C ASP A 15 12.26 -7.58 -6.85
N LYS A 16 12.66 -6.37 -7.25
CA LYS A 16 13.97 -5.79 -6.95
C LYS A 16 14.11 -5.51 -5.46
N ALA A 17 13.09 -4.92 -4.84
CA ALA A 17 13.08 -4.66 -3.40
C ALA A 17 13.29 -5.94 -2.58
N ARG A 18 12.55 -7.02 -2.90
CA ARG A 18 12.74 -8.33 -2.25
C ARG A 18 14.15 -8.89 -2.51
N ARG A 19 14.68 -8.71 -3.71
CA ARG A 19 16.02 -9.19 -4.08
C ARG A 19 17.13 -8.52 -3.27
N LEU A 20 16.96 -7.24 -2.89
CA LEU A 20 17.91 -6.53 -2.03
C LEU A 20 17.97 -7.11 -0.61
N LEU A 21 16.89 -7.72 -0.13
CA LEU A 21 16.84 -8.38 1.19
C LEU A 21 17.47 -9.78 1.18
N TRP A 22 17.83 -10.32 0.01
CA TRP A 22 18.38 -11.68 -0.11
C TRP A 22 19.62 -11.94 0.75
N PRO A 23 20.64 -11.07 0.83
CA PRO A 23 21.81 -11.31 1.68
C PRO A 23 21.45 -11.47 3.16
N VAL A 24 20.44 -10.74 3.64
CA VAL A 24 19.91 -10.88 5.00
C VAL A 24 19.22 -12.23 5.16
N LYS A 25 18.36 -12.60 4.21
CA LYS A 25 17.71 -13.92 4.23
C LYS A 25 18.72 -15.07 4.22
N GLN A 26 19.79 -14.98 3.42
CA GLN A 26 20.85 -15.98 3.38
C GLN A 26 21.57 -16.11 4.71
N LYS A 27 21.88 -14.99 5.35
CA LYS A 27 22.59 -14.96 6.64
C LYS A 27 21.80 -15.66 7.76
N TYR A 28 20.49 -15.44 7.81
CA TYR A 28 19.64 -15.96 8.90
C TYR A 28 18.89 -17.25 8.54
N GLY A 29 18.88 -17.65 7.26
CA GLY A 29 18.34 -18.94 6.81
C GLY A 29 16.92 -19.19 7.33
N ASN A 30 16.69 -20.36 7.90
CA ASN A 30 15.38 -20.79 8.40
C ASN A 30 14.98 -20.12 9.72
N ALA A 31 15.88 -19.42 10.41
CA ALA A 31 15.55 -18.70 11.63
C ALA A 31 14.73 -17.42 11.35
N LEU A 32 14.64 -16.99 10.09
CA LEU A 32 13.90 -15.81 9.66
C LEU A 32 13.11 -16.12 8.38
N SER A 33 11.78 -16.08 8.44
CA SER A 33 10.92 -16.24 7.27
C SER A 33 10.98 -15.00 6.36
N TRP A 34 10.70 -15.17 5.07
CA TRP A 34 10.48 -14.06 4.16
C TRP A 34 9.30 -13.20 4.59
N ALA A 35 8.22 -13.83 5.07
CA ALA A 35 7.04 -13.13 5.58
C ALA A 35 7.40 -12.14 6.69
N ASP A 36 8.19 -12.56 7.69
CA ASP A 36 8.65 -11.65 8.74
C ASP A 36 9.70 -10.66 8.25
N LEU A 37 10.65 -11.10 7.42
CA LEU A 37 11.73 -10.24 6.91
C LEU A 37 11.18 -9.03 6.12
N MET A 38 10.17 -9.23 5.27
CA MET A 38 9.60 -8.15 4.48
C MET A 38 8.94 -7.08 5.35
N VAL A 39 8.20 -7.47 6.38
CA VAL A 39 7.55 -6.52 7.30
C VAL A 39 8.57 -5.87 8.22
N LEU A 40 9.53 -6.65 8.74
CA LEU A 40 10.62 -6.14 9.59
C LEU A 40 11.45 -5.09 8.87
N ALA A 41 11.74 -5.28 7.58
CA ALA A 41 12.46 -4.30 6.77
C ALA A 41 11.72 -2.95 6.71
N GLY A 42 10.37 -2.97 6.63
CA GLY A 42 9.55 -1.76 6.73
C GLY A 42 9.65 -1.08 8.10
N ASN A 43 9.54 -1.85 9.19
CA ASN A 43 9.72 -1.33 10.55
C ASN A 43 11.09 -0.68 10.74
N VAL A 44 12.17 -1.36 10.36
CA VAL A 44 13.54 -0.84 10.48
C VAL A 44 13.74 0.39 9.60
N ALA A 45 13.14 0.45 8.41
CA ALA A 45 13.19 1.63 7.56
C ALA A 45 12.57 2.85 8.26
N MET A 46 11.38 2.69 8.87
CA MET A 46 10.74 3.76 9.65
C MET A 46 11.63 4.24 10.81
N GLU A 47 12.18 3.30 11.60
CA GLU A 47 13.07 3.64 12.73
C GLU A 47 14.35 4.34 12.27
N SER A 48 14.93 3.91 11.16
CA SER A 48 16.14 4.51 10.60
C SER A 48 15.93 5.95 10.13
N MET A 49 14.69 6.33 9.79
CA MET A 49 14.29 7.68 9.40
C MET A 49 13.78 8.52 10.59
N GLY A 50 13.89 8.02 11.82
CA GLY A 50 13.53 8.75 13.04
C GLY A 50 12.08 8.56 13.50
N PHE A 51 11.31 7.65 12.90
CA PHE A 51 9.96 7.32 13.36
C PHE A 51 9.99 6.17 14.38
N GLN A 52 9.46 6.39 15.57
CA GLN A 52 9.37 5.35 16.59
C GLN A 52 8.19 4.41 16.31
N THR A 53 8.47 3.14 16.03
CA THR A 53 7.42 2.14 15.86
C THR A 53 6.83 1.70 17.20
N LEU A 54 5.59 1.21 17.17
CA LEU A 54 4.93 0.66 18.37
C LEU A 54 5.60 -0.64 18.85
N GLY A 55 6.23 -1.37 17.93
CA GLY A 55 6.87 -2.65 18.17
C GLY A 55 6.80 -3.56 16.94
N PHE A 56 7.41 -4.74 17.04
CA PHE A 56 7.38 -5.77 16.01
C PHE A 56 7.24 -7.15 16.64
N ALA A 57 6.42 -8.00 16.01
CA ALA A 57 6.29 -9.41 16.35
C ALA A 57 6.53 -10.27 15.10
N GLY A 58 7.45 -11.21 15.22
CA GLY A 58 7.64 -12.29 14.26
C GLY A 58 6.70 -13.48 14.54
N GLY A 59 6.92 -14.56 13.79
CA GLY A 59 6.14 -15.81 13.89
C GLY A 59 5.35 -16.14 12.62
N ARG A 60 5.47 -15.34 11.55
CA ARG A 60 4.87 -15.69 10.26
C ARG A 60 5.68 -16.81 9.63
N VAL A 61 5.00 -17.89 9.24
CA VAL A 61 5.61 -19.01 8.55
C VAL A 61 5.62 -18.73 7.05
N ASP A 62 6.71 -19.09 6.37
CA ASP A 62 6.75 -19.03 4.91
C ASP A 62 5.97 -20.20 4.31
N ASP A 63 5.10 -19.89 3.36
CA ASP A 63 4.57 -20.89 2.45
C ASP A 63 5.54 -21.20 1.30
N TRP A 64 5.31 -22.35 0.68
CA TRP A 64 6.10 -22.90 -0.43
C TRP A 64 5.41 -22.76 -1.79
N GLU A 65 4.12 -22.43 -1.79
CA GLU A 65 3.31 -22.22 -2.98
C GLU A 65 2.32 -21.06 -2.78
N ALA A 66 1.67 -20.67 -3.87
CA ALA A 66 0.64 -19.64 -3.84
C ALA A 66 -0.67 -20.19 -3.25
N GLU A 67 -1.32 -19.37 -2.43
CA GLU A 67 -2.70 -19.64 -2.03
C GLU A 67 -3.66 -19.39 -3.20
N GLN A 68 -4.65 -20.27 -3.36
CA GLN A 68 -5.72 -20.07 -4.33
C GLN A 68 -6.77 -19.10 -3.78
N VAL A 69 -6.66 -17.85 -4.20
CA VAL A 69 -7.58 -16.78 -3.81
C VAL A 69 -8.35 -16.29 -5.05
N ASN A 70 -9.65 -16.05 -4.90
CA ASN A 70 -10.45 -15.41 -5.93
C ASN A 70 -10.24 -13.89 -5.91
N TRP A 71 -9.44 -13.38 -6.86
CA TRP A 71 -9.08 -11.96 -6.97
C TRP A 71 -10.06 -11.09 -7.77
N GLY A 72 -11.13 -11.69 -8.29
CA GLY A 72 -12.15 -11.01 -9.09
C GLY A 72 -12.45 -11.72 -10.42
N PRO A 73 -13.51 -11.28 -11.10
CA PRO A 73 -13.99 -11.90 -12.34
C PRO A 73 -13.18 -11.51 -13.58
N GLU A 74 -12.29 -10.53 -13.51
CA GLU A 74 -11.61 -9.99 -14.68
C GLU A 74 -10.55 -10.94 -15.25
N HIS A 75 -10.44 -10.94 -16.58
CA HIS A 75 -9.45 -11.73 -17.32
C HIS A 75 -8.19 -10.94 -17.68
N GLU A 76 -8.21 -9.61 -17.53
CA GLU A 76 -7.07 -8.73 -17.80
C GLU A 76 -6.76 -7.84 -16.59
N MET A 77 -5.48 -7.54 -16.40
CA MET A 77 -5.03 -6.62 -15.36
C MET A 77 -5.56 -5.20 -15.61
N LEU A 78 -5.81 -4.46 -14.54
CA LEU A 78 -6.35 -3.09 -14.56
C LEU A 78 -7.77 -2.96 -15.13
N GLN A 79 -8.46 -4.05 -15.46
CA GLN A 79 -9.89 -3.98 -15.75
C GLN A 79 -10.72 -3.90 -14.46
N SER A 80 -11.94 -3.36 -14.59
CA SER A 80 -12.93 -3.32 -13.52
C SER A 80 -14.27 -3.86 -14.01
N ALA A 81 -14.66 -5.04 -13.53
CA ALA A 81 -15.97 -5.65 -13.74
C ALA A 81 -16.57 -6.10 -12.39
N ARG A 82 -16.33 -5.27 -11.36
CA ARG A 82 -16.58 -5.61 -9.95
C ARG A 82 -17.44 -4.60 -9.19
N PHE A 83 -17.87 -3.53 -9.85
CA PHE A 83 -18.79 -2.56 -9.27
C PHE A 83 -20.20 -2.75 -9.83
N HIS A 84 -21.22 -2.55 -9.00
CA HIS A 84 -22.63 -2.72 -9.36
C HIS A 84 -23.47 -1.52 -8.92
N GLY A 85 -24.62 -1.29 -9.57
CA GLY A 85 -25.58 -0.27 -9.16
C GLY A 85 -24.94 1.12 -9.04
N GLN A 86 -25.02 1.72 -7.84
CA GLN A 86 -24.42 3.01 -7.51
C GLN A 86 -22.94 2.90 -7.13
N ARG A 87 -22.17 2.11 -7.90
CA ARG A 87 -20.74 1.85 -7.67
C ARG A 87 -20.43 1.12 -6.35
N GLU A 88 -21.24 0.12 -6.02
CA GLU A 88 -21.00 -0.78 -4.89
C GLU A 88 -20.02 -1.90 -5.28
N LEU A 89 -18.93 -2.05 -4.52
CA LEU A 89 -17.92 -3.09 -4.77
C LEU A 89 -18.46 -4.49 -4.43
N ALA A 90 -18.25 -5.44 -5.34
CA ALA A 90 -18.64 -6.82 -5.15
C ALA A 90 -17.90 -7.45 -3.96
N LYS A 91 -18.64 -7.96 -2.99
CA LYS A 91 -18.04 -8.74 -1.91
C LYS A 91 -17.62 -10.13 -2.44
N PRO A 92 -16.48 -10.68 -2.00
CA PRO A 92 -15.59 -10.23 -0.93
C PRO A 92 -14.39 -9.38 -1.40
N LEU A 93 -14.45 -8.74 -2.57
CA LEU A 93 -13.32 -7.99 -3.12
C LEU A 93 -13.04 -6.72 -2.32
N ALA A 94 -11.76 -6.33 -2.30
CA ALA A 94 -11.25 -5.17 -1.57
C ALA A 94 -10.35 -4.28 -2.44
N SER A 95 -10.44 -4.39 -3.76
CA SER A 95 -9.74 -3.49 -4.70
C SER A 95 -10.64 -3.09 -5.86
N ALA A 96 -10.46 -1.89 -6.39
CA ALA A 96 -11.29 -1.28 -7.43
C ALA A 96 -11.01 -1.82 -8.84
N GLN A 97 -9.82 -2.38 -9.07
CA GLN A 97 -9.41 -2.99 -10.34
C GLN A 97 -8.58 -4.25 -10.09
N MET A 98 -8.57 -5.16 -11.07
CA MET A 98 -7.73 -6.35 -11.02
C MET A 98 -6.25 -5.96 -11.00
N GLY A 99 -5.48 -6.54 -10.08
CA GLY A 99 -4.04 -6.29 -10.00
C GLY A 99 -3.63 -5.02 -9.24
N LEU A 100 -4.59 -4.29 -8.66
CA LEU A 100 -4.33 -3.18 -7.72
C LEU A 100 -4.52 -3.64 -6.27
N ILE A 101 -3.75 -3.04 -5.36
CA ILE A 101 -3.85 -3.30 -3.91
C ILE A 101 -5.18 -2.73 -3.36
N TYR A 102 -5.54 -1.49 -3.74
CA TYR A 102 -6.81 -0.87 -3.32
C TYR A 102 -7.49 -0.12 -4.47
N VAL A 103 -7.00 1.07 -4.83
CA VAL A 103 -7.64 1.96 -5.79
C VAL A 103 -6.68 2.41 -6.88
N ASN A 104 -7.23 2.95 -7.96
CA ASN A 104 -6.43 3.60 -8.99
C ASN A 104 -5.83 4.91 -8.45
N PRO A 105 -4.51 5.11 -8.50
CA PRO A 105 -3.90 6.38 -8.08
C PRO A 105 -4.31 7.58 -8.93
N GLU A 106 -4.73 7.37 -10.18
CA GLU A 106 -5.25 8.42 -11.08
C GLU A 106 -6.74 8.72 -10.85
N GLY A 107 -7.39 7.98 -9.95
CA GLY A 107 -8.81 8.04 -9.67
C GLY A 107 -9.66 7.06 -10.50
N PRO A 108 -10.96 6.95 -10.19
CA PRO A 108 -11.88 6.00 -10.81
C PRO A 108 -11.79 5.94 -12.33
N ASP A 109 -11.51 4.76 -12.87
CA ASP A 109 -11.42 4.53 -14.32
C ASP A 109 -10.37 5.42 -15.03
N GLY A 110 -9.31 5.82 -14.31
CA GLY A 110 -8.25 6.72 -14.80
C GLY A 110 -8.65 8.20 -14.82
N LYS A 111 -9.73 8.57 -14.13
CA LYS A 111 -10.23 9.94 -14.07
C LYS A 111 -9.88 10.59 -12.73
N PRO A 112 -9.20 11.74 -12.74
CA PRO A 112 -8.78 12.43 -11.52
C PRO A 112 -9.96 13.18 -10.86
N ASP A 113 -10.96 12.45 -10.38
CA ASP A 113 -12.07 12.96 -9.56
C ASP A 113 -11.83 12.59 -8.09
N PRO A 114 -11.45 13.56 -7.23
CA PRO A 114 -11.17 13.30 -5.82
C PRO A 114 -12.38 12.79 -5.03
N LYS A 115 -13.61 13.23 -5.36
CA LYS A 115 -14.82 12.81 -4.64
C LYS A 115 -15.16 11.37 -4.96
N ALA A 116 -15.05 11.01 -6.24
CA ALA A 116 -15.25 9.63 -6.67
C ALA A 116 -14.12 8.71 -6.17
N ALA A 117 -12.85 9.18 -6.16
CA ALA A 117 -11.74 8.42 -5.57
C ALA A 117 -11.96 8.15 -4.07
N ALA A 118 -12.45 9.14 -3.31
CA ALA A 118 -12.77 8.98 -1.90
C ALA A 118 -13.86 7.92 -1.66
N HIS A 119 -14.81 7.80 -2.58
CA HIS A 119 -15.82 6.74 -2.52
C HIS A 119 -15.18 5.35 -2.70
N ASP A 120 -14.34 5.19 -3.72
CA ASP A 120 -13.67 3.91 -3.99
C ASP A 120 -12.75 3.52 -2.83
N ILE A 121 -11.98 4.47 -2.27
CA ILE A 121 -11.11 4.26 -1.10
C ILE A 121 -11.90 3.68 0.08
N ARG A 122 -13.02 4.31 0.45
CA ARG A 122 -13.89 3.83 1.55
C ARG A 122 -14.50 2.47 1.25
N SER A 123 -14.79 2.19 -0.01
CA SER A 123 -15.38 0.91 -0.43
C SER A 123 -14.37 -0.24 -0.37
N THR A 124 -13.11 0.05 -0.72
CA THR A 124 -12.02 -0.94 -0.72
C THR A 124 -11.40 -1.16 0.67
N ASP A 125 -11.57 -0.21 1.58
CA ASP A 125 -11.07 -0.29 2.95
C ASP A 125 -12.19 -0.04 3.97
N PRO A 126 -13.13 -1.00 4.15
CA PRO A 126 -14.25 -0.84 5.06
C PRO A 126 -13.82 -0.76 6.54
N PHE A 127 -12.58 -1.13 6.86
CA PHE A 127 -12.05 -1.11 8.23
C PHE A 127 -11.23 0.15 8.54
N GLY A 128 -10.99 1.02 7.56
CA GLY A 128 -10.22 2.26 7.75
C GLY A 128 -8.75 2.02 8.10
N ILE A 129 -8.15 0.95 7.57
CA ILE A 129 -6.73 0.64 7.74
C ILE A 129 -5.87 1.61 6.94
N LEU A 130 -6.32 2.00 5.75
CA LEU A 130 -5.82 3.17 5.05
C LEU A 130 -6.25 4.38 5.88
N GLN A 131 -5.31 4.92 6.66
CA GLN A 131 -5.47 6.16 7.41
C GLN A 131 -5.55 7.35 6.44
N VAL A 132 -6.64 7.43 5.67
CA VAL A 132 -6.87 8.51 4.70
C VAL A 132 -7.64 9.61 5.40
N GLY A 133 -6.92 10.61 5.90
CA GLY A 133 -7.49 11.88 6.36
C GLY A 133 -7.91 12.71 5.15
N TYR A 134 -9.15 13.17 5.11
CA TYR A 134 -9.58 14.23 4.19
C TYR A 134 -9.68 15.53 4.98
N GLU A 135 -8.55 16.21 5.08
CA GLU A 135 -8.47 17.61 5.43
C GLU A 135 -7.87 18.35 4.24
N ASP A 136 -8.43 19.50 3.89
CA ASP A 136 -7.92 20.38 2.83
C ASP A 136 -6.49 20.78 3.18
N ALA A 137 -5.51 19.96 2.78
CA ALA A 137 -4.10 20.18 3.06
C ALA A 137 -3.58 21.30 2.16
N ILE A 138 -3.93 22.54 2.51
CA ILE A 138 -3.23 23.74 2.06
C ILE A 138 -1.93 23.78 2.85
N TYR A 139 -0.83 23.38 2.23
CA TYR A 139 0.49 23.72 2.76
C TYR A 139 0.67 25.25 2.75
N PRO A 140 1.35 25.85 3.75
CA PRO A 140 1.46 27.31 3.91
C PRO A 140 2.09 28.06 2.71
N ASN A 141 2.66 27.33 1.76
CA ASN A 141 3.46 27.82 0.64
C ASN A 141 2.78 27.66 -0.73
N GLY A 142 1.51 27.23 -0.82
CA GLY A 142 0.67 27.42 -2.00
C GLY A 142 1.18 26.80 -3.32
N LEU A 143 2.05 25.79 -3.28
CA LEU A 143 2.58 25.13 -4.47
C LEU A 143 1.88 23.78 -4.69
N ASP A 144 0.99 23.75 -5.67
CA ASP A 144 0.48 22.52 -6.29
C ASP A 144 1.54 22.02 -7.28
N LYS A 145 2.34 21.02 -6.87
CA LYS A 145 3.32 20.37 -7.74
C LYS A 145 3.40 18.88 -7.47
N GLY A 146 2.62 18.10 -8.23
CA GLY A 146 3.10 16.92 -8.93
C GLY A 146 3.83 15.85 -8.12
N ALA A 147 3.36 15.53 -6.92
CA ALA A 147 3.77 14.30 -6.23
C ALA A 147 2.86 13.15 -6.68
N THR A 148 3.14 12.56 -7.86
CA THR A 148 2.85 11.14 -8.02
C THR A 148 3.78 10.43 -7.05
N HIS A 149 3.22 9.95 -5.94
CA HIS A 149 3.62 8.87 -5.01
C HIS A 149 2.87 9.13 -3.68
N TYR A 150 2.37 8.06 -3.05
CA TYR A 150 1.80 7.94 -1.70
C TYR A 150 0.27 8.01 -1.53
N PRO A 151 -0.26 7.07 -0.73
CA PRO A 151 -0.94 7.41 0.52
C PRO A 151 0.09 7.38 1.66
N ALA A 152 0.36 8.55 2.23
CA ALA A 152 1.07 8.65 3.49
C ALA A 152 0.12 8.23 4.62
N ALA A 153 0.55 7.32 5.49
CA ALA A 153 -0.16 6.98 6.71
C ALA A 153 -0.06 8.18 7.68
N TYR A 154 -1.17 8.90 7.88
CA TYR A 154 -1.25 9.93 8.91
C TYR A 154 -1.52 9.29 10.27
N GLY A 155 -0.48 9.15 11.09
CA GLY A 155 -0.61 8.84 12.51
C GLY A 155 -1.20 10.02 13.29
N TYR A 156 -2.28 9.74 14.03
CA TYR A 156 -2.90 10.38 15.22
C TYR A 156 -2.64 11.87 15.60
N PRO A 157 -3.63 12.54 16.23
CA PRO A 157 -3.71 13.99 16.38
C PRO A 157 -2.79 14.48 17.50
N GLY A 158 -1.56 14.81 17.13
CA GLY A 158 -0.59 15.44 18.01
C GLY A 158 0.37 16.24 17.16
N GLY A 159 0.02 17.50 16.90
CA GLY A 159 0.72 18.38 15.96
C GLY A 159 2.23 18.40 16.18
N MET A 160 2.97 17.95 15.17
CA MET A 160 4.39 18.28 15.04
C MET A 160 4.52 19.52 14.15
N LYS A 161 4.99 20.62 14.77
CA LYS A 161 5.45 21.80 14.06
C LYS A 161 6.68 21.41 13.22
N VAL A 162 6.58 21.61 11.91
CA VAL A 162 7.73 21.49 11.00
C VAL A 162 8.61 22.72 11.20
N GLU A 163 9.68 22.58 11.99
CA GLU A 163 10.80 23.53 11.91
C GLU A 163 11.73 23.10 10.77
N GLN A 164 11.94 24.05 9.86
CA GLN A 164 12.83 23.96 8.70
C GLN A 164 14.24 23.52 9.11
N ILE A 165 14.66 22.35 8.63
CA ILE A 165 16.07 21.99 8.59
C ILE A 165 16.54 22.18 7.13
N PHE A 166 17.04 23.39 6.85
CA PHE A 166 17.97 23.64 5.76
C PHE A 166 19.34 23.10 6.20
N ILE A 167 19.98 22.28 5.37
CA ILE A 167 21.40 21.95 5.48
C ILE A 167 22.02 22.23 4.10
N PRO A 168 23.16 22.95 4.02
CA PRO A 168 23.67 23.62 2.82
C PRO A 168 24.12 22.70 1.68
#